data_AF-A0A892ZGD6-F1
#
_entry.id   AF-A0A892ZGD6-F1
#
_cell.length_a   1.000
_cell.length_b   1.000
_cell.length_c   1.000
_cell.angle_alpha   90.00
_cell.angle_beta   90.00
_cell.angle_gamma   90.00
#
_symmetry.space_group_name_H-M   'P 1'
#
loop_
_entity.id
_entity.type
_entity.pdbx_description
1 polymer ?
#
loop_
_entity_poly.entity_id
_entity_poly.type
_entity_poly.pdbx_seq_one_letter_code
_entity_poly.pdbx_strand_id
1 'polypeptide(L)'
;MKALQKGFTLIELMIVIAIIGILAAIALPAYQDYTARAQATEGFKATSGLQTDIGTYAADKGSLKDVGKVGGVIDLQAKALEGKYFAAKSVSVGADDGVITISFTSGANSGKSMTLSPNLVAASGQISKWTCAPAAGANGIEAKRLPTSCQ
;
A
#
# COMPACT_ATOMS: atom_id res chain seq x y z
N MET A 1 35.24 23.09 -49.72
CA MET A 1 33.88 22.59 -49.98
C MET A 1 33.06 22.72 -48.71
N LYS A 2 32.00 23.53 -48.69
CA LYS A 2 31.09 23.62 -47.52
C LYS A 2 30.22 22.38 -47.51
N ALA A 3 30.33 21.55 -46.46
CA ALA A 3 29.42 20.43 -46.27
C ALA A 3 27.99 20.97 -46.12
N LEU A 4 27.08 20.58 -47.01
CA LEU A 4 25.65 20.84 -46.85
C LEU A 4 25.19 20.07 -45.60
N GLN A 5 24.84 20.78 -44.52
CA GLN A 5 24.19 20.15 -43.38
C GLN A 5 22.85 19.57 -43.85
N LYS A 6 22.74 18.24 -43.83
CA LYS A 6 21.46 17.56 -43.98
C LYS A 6 20.64 17.82 -42.72
N GLY A 7 19.60 18.65 -42.84
CA GLY A 7 18.62 18.86 -41.79
C GLY A 7 17.72 17.64 -41.60
N PHE A 8 17.15 17.51 -40.42
CA PHE A 8 16.16 16.48 -40.07
C PHE A 8 14.85 16.72 -40.83
N THR A 9 14.23 15.67 -41.37
CA THR A 9 12.97 15.79 -42.10
C THR A 9 11.77 15.81 -41.16
N LEU A 10 10.70 16.51 -41.55
CA LEU A 10 9.42 16.48 -40.81
C LEU A 10 8.85 15.06 -40.72
N ILE A 11 9.09 14.23 -41.72
CA ILE A 11 8.64 12.83 -41.73
C ILE A 11 9.39 12.02 -40.66
N GLU A 12 10.71 12.18 -40.55
CA GLU A 12 11.49 11.53 -39.48
C GLU A 12 11.00 11.95 -38.09
N LEU A 13 10.66 13.23 -37.91
CA LEU A 13 10.12 13.74 -36.65
C LEU A 13 8.76 13.12 -36.33
N MET A 14 7.87 13.04 -37.31
CA MET A 14 6.53 12.47 -37.12
C MET A 14 6.58 10.98 -36.79
N ILE A 15 7.48 10.21 -37.41
CA ILE A 15 7.67 8.78 -37.10
C ILE A 15 8.19 8.62 -35.67
N VAL A 16 9.15 9.44 -35.23
CA VAL A 16 9.66 9.39 -33.85
C VAL A 16 8.56 9.69 -32.85
N ILE A 17 7.74 10.72 -33.08
CA ILE A 17 6.61 11.05 -32.21
C ILE A 17 5.60 9.90 -32.16
N ALA A 18 5.30 9.26 -33.30
CA ALA A 18 4.39 8.11 -33.34
C ALA A 18 4.90 6.94 -32.50
N ILE A 19 6.19 6.61 -32.60
CA ILE A 19 6.80 5.53 -31.81
C ILE A 19 6.78 5.88 -30.31
N ILE A 20 7.16 7.10 -29.94
CA ILE A 20 7.11 7.56 -28.54
C ILE A 20 5.68 7.50 -28.00
N GLY A 21 4.68 7.87 -28.81
CA GLY A 21 3.27 7.80 -28.45
C GLY A 21 2.82 6.37 -28.10
N ILE A 22 3.19 5.38 -28.92
CA ILE A 22 2.87 3.97 -28.67
C ILE A 22 3.56 3.47 -27.40
N LEU A 23 4.87 3.77 -27.23
CA LEU A 23 5.62 3.36 -26.05
C LEU A 23 5.05 3.99 -24.77
N ALA A 24 4.69 5.28 -24.82
CA ALA A 24 4.11 5.99 -23.68
C ALA A 24 2.75 5.41 -23.27
N ALA A 25 1.91 5.03 -24.23
CA ALA A 25 0.60 4.43 -23.95
C ALA A 25 0.69 3.13 -23.14
N ILE A 26 1.75 2.33 -23.35
CA ILE A 26 1.98 1.08 -22.61
C ILE A 26 2.75 1.34 -21.30
N ALA A 27 3.77 2.22 -21.34
CA ALA A 27 4.65 2.46 -20.21
C ALA A 27 3.98 3.26 -19.08
N LEU A 28 3.12 4.23 -19.39
CA LEU A 28 2.50 5.08 -18.38
C LEU A 28 1.58 4.31 -17.42
N PRO A 29 0.66 3.44 -17.87
CA PRO A 29 -0.16 2.64 -16.95
C PRO A 29 0.68 1.72 -16.07
N ALA A 30 1.73 1.09 -16.63
CA ALA A 30 2.62 0.22 -15.88
C ALA A 30 3.41 0.98 -14.80
N TYR A 31 3.89 2.19 -15.13
CA TYR A 31 4.58 3.05 -14.17
C TYR A 31 3.64 3.51 -13.05
N GLN A 32 2.38 3.84 -13.37
CA GLN A 32 1.37 4.18 -12.36
C GLN A 32 1.13 3.02 -11.38
N ASP A 33 1.00 1.79 -11.86
CA ASP A 33 0.85 0.62 -10.98
C ASP A 33 2.09 0.36 -10.12
N TYR A 34 3.30 0.57 -10.66
CA TYR A 34 4.53 0.48 -9.87
C TYR A 34 4.59 1.53 -8.75
N THR A 35 4.25 2.79 -9.07
CA THR A 35 4.21 3.85 -8.06
C THR A 35 3.13 3.60 -7.00
N ALA A 36 1.97 3.10 -7.39
CA ALA A 36 0.90 2.70 -6.48
C ALA A 36 1.34 1.57 -5.55
N ARG A 37 2.10 0.59 -6.06
CA ARG A 37 2.68 -0.49 -5.24
C ARG A 37 3.70 0.03 -4.23
N ALA A 38 4.55 0.97 -4.64
CA ALA A 38 5.50 1.61 -3.74
C ALA A 38 4.80 2.38 -2.60
N GLN A 39 3.70 3.07 -2.92
CA GLN A 39 2.86 3.75 -1.92
C GLN A 39 2.22 2.76 -0.94
N ALA A 40 1.69 1.64 -1.42
CA ALA A 40 1.15 0.60 -0.55
C ALA A 40 2.22 -0.04 0.35
N THR A 41 3.44 -0.19 -0.17
CA THR A 41 4.59 -0.71 0.59
C THR A 41 5.03 0.25 1.69
N GLU A 42 4.93 1.56 1.47
CA GLU A 42 5.19 2.56 2.50
C GLU A 42 4.18 2.45 3.65
N GLY A 43 2.88 2.38 3.34
CA GLY A 43 1.84 2.13 4.35
C GLY A 43 2.09 0.83 5.12
N PHE A 44 2.40 -0.27 4.42
CA PHE A 44 2.74 -1.55 5.06
C PHE A 44 3.91 -1.39 6.04
N LYS A 45 5.00 -0.73 5.64
CA LYS A 45 6.16 -0.48 6.51
C LYS A 45 5.83 0.44 7.69
N ALA A 46 5.02 1.48 7.48
CA ALA A 46 4.65 2.41 8.53
C ALA A 46 3.86 1.73 9.66
N THR A 47 3.11 0.67 9.35
CA THR A 47 2.37 -0.12 10.36
C THR A 47 3.19 -1.22 11.02
N SER A 48 4.49 -1.36 10.72
CA SER A 48 5.34 -2.41 11.32
C SER A 48 5.41 -2.34 12.85
N GLY A 49 5.41 -1.14 13.44
CA GLY A 49 5.32 -0.96 14.89
C GLY A 49 4.03 -1.54 15.47
N LEU A 50 2.88 -1.25 14.84
CA LEU A 50 1.60 -1.82 15.26
C LEU A 50 1.57 -3.34 15.13
N GLN A 51 2.20 -3.90 14.09
CA GLN A 51 2.29 -5.36 13.93
C GLN A 51 3.05 -6.00 15.09
N THR A 52 4.11 -5.34 15.57
CA THR A 52 4.85 -5.79 16.76
C THR A 52 4.01 -5.66 18.02
N ASP A 53 3.34 -4.53 18.24
CA ASP A 53 2.52 -4.28 19.44
C ASP A 53 1.29 -5.21 19.51
N ILE A 54 0.66 -5.51 18.37
CA ILE A 54 -0.42 -6.51 18.28
C ILE A 54 0.15 -7.91 18.54
N GLY A 55 1.37 -8.20 18.09
CA GLY A 55 2.07 -9.45 18.35
C GLY A 55 2.40 -9.67 19.82
N THR A 56 2.85 -8.64 20.53
CA THR A 56 3.09 -8.71 21.98
C THR A 56 1.78 -8.86 22.74
N TYR A 57 0.74 -8.11 22.37
CA TYR A 57 -0.59 -8.27 22.95
C TYR A 57 -1.13 -9.71 22.81
N ALA A 58 -1.02 -10.27 21.60
CA ALA A 58 -1.45 -11.63 21.32
C ALA A 58 -0.66 -12.66 22.15
N ALA A 59 0.65 -12.49 22.29
CA ALA A 59 1.50 -13.37 23.09
C ALA A 59 1.16 -13.31 24.59
N ASP A 60 0.83 -12.13 25.12
CA ASP A 60 0.50 -11.95 26.54
C ASP A 60 -0.91 -12.44 26.89
N LYS A 61 -1.88 -12.23 25.99
CA LYS A 61 -3.29 -12.55 26.23
C LYS A 61 -3.75 -13.87 25.64
N GLY A 62 -2.95 -14.48 24.77
CA GLY A 62 -3.33 -15.65 23.97
C GLY A 62 -4.50 -15.41 23.01
N SER A 63 -4.91 -14.15 22.80
CA SER A 63 -6.06 -13.78 21.96
C SER A 63 -5.92 -12.35 21.44
N LEU A 64 -6.69 -12.05 20.39
CA LEU A 64 -6.78 -10.70 19.79
C LEU A 64 -8.02 -9.94 20.25
N LYS A 65 -8.80 -10.47 21.20
CA LYS A 65 -9.97 -9.77 21.76
C LYS A 65 -9.55 -8.45 22.40
N ASP A 66 -10.33 -7.41 22.17
CA ASP A 66 -10.07 -6.04 22.65
C ASP A 66 -8.72 -5.41 22.21
N VAL A 67 -7.95 -6.02 21.30
CA VAL A 67 -6.64 -5.51 20.87
C VAL A 67 -6.76 -4.11 20.23
N GLY A 68 -7.80 -3.90 19.43
CA GLY A 68 -8.11 -2.63 18.76
C GLY A 68 -9.22 -1.86 19.46
N LYS A 69 -9.48 -2.11 20.74
CA LYS A 69 -10.56 -1.45 21.48
C LYS A 69 -10.42 0.07 21.37
N VAL A 70 -11.53 0.75 21.05
CA VAL A 70 -11.57 2.21 20.89
C VAL A 70 -11.07 2.90 22.17
N GLY A 71 -10.07 3.78 22.00
CA GLY A 71 -9.41 4.47 23.12
C GLY A 71 -8.34 3.65 23.84
N GLY A 72 -8.10 2.40 23.43
CA GLY A 72 -6.97 1.60 23.88
C GLY A 72 -5.65 2.09 23.27
N VAL A 73 -4.52 1.64 23.83
CA VAL A 73 -3.17 2.09 23.43
C VAL A 73 -2.92 1.86 21.94
N ILE A 74 -3.22 0.66 21.43
CA ILE A 74 -3.03 0.29 20.02
C ILE A 74 -3.92 1.10 19.07
N ASP A 75 -5.18 1.36 19.45
CA ASP A 75 -6.10 2.23 18.67
C ASP A 75 -5.61 3.68 18.61
N LEU A 76 -5.11 4.22 19.74
CA LEU A 76 -4.55 5.56 19.79
C LEU A 76 -3.25 5.68 18.98
N GLN A 77 -2.37 4.69 19.07
CA GLN A 77 -1.16 4.60 18.24
C GLN A 77 -1.52 4.55 16.76
N ALA A 78 -2.49 3.73 16.36
CA ALA A 78 -2.94 3.64 14.98
C ALA A 78 -3.50 4.98 14.47
N LYS A 79 -4.31 5.66 15.28
CA LYS A 79 -4.84 7.00 14.91
C LYS A 79 -3.77 8.08 14.85
N ALA A 80 -2.67 7.92 15.58
CA ALA A 80 -1.54 8.85 15.55
C ALA A 80 -0.59 8.59 14.37
N LEU A 81 -0.65 7.42 13.72
CA LEU A 81 0.17 7.15 12.54
C LEU A 81 -0.21 8.07 11.40
N GLU A 82 0.82 8.66 10.81
CA GLU A 82 0.75 9.45 9.59
C GLU A 82 1.93 9.08 8.70
N GLY A 83 1.71 9.15 7.39
CA GLY A 83 2.73 8.88 6.40
C GLY A 83 2.57 9.79 5.20
N LYS A 84 3.36 9.53 4.16
CA LYS A 84 3.33 10.40 2.98
C LYS A 84 2.01 10.27 2.20
N TYR A 85 1.41 9.09 2.23
CA TYR A 85 0.23 8.75 1.40
C TYR A 85 -1.04 8.49 2.20
N PHE A 86 -0.99 8.65 3.52
CA PHE A 86 -2.10 8.42 4.43
C PHE A 86 -1.98 9.40 5.60
N ALA A 87 -3.08 10.05 5.95
CA ALA A 87 -3.11 11.08 7.00
C ALA A 87 -3.30 10.46 8.39
N ALA A 88 -3.07 11.25 9.44
CA ALA A 88 -3.48 10.87 10.79
C ALA A 88 -4.95 10.42 10.82
N LYS A 89 -5.26 9.43 11.66
CA LYS A 89 -6.58 8.78 11.81
C LYS A 89 -7.04 7.98 10.59
N SER A 90 -6.23 7.81 9.55
CA SER A 90 -6.58 6.98 8.40
C SER A 90 -6.19 5.51 8.57
N VAL A 91 -5.46 5.19 9.64
CA VAL A 91 -5.17 3.82 10.08
C VAL A 91 -6.08 3.44 11.25
N SER A 92 -6.69 2.27 11.17
CA SER A 92 -7.50 1.69 12.24
C SER A 92 -7.10 0.24 12.51
N VAL A 93 -7.40 -0.26 13.71
CA VAL A 93 -7.21 -1.66 14.09
C VAL A 93 -8.56 -2.21 14.51
N GLY A 94 -8.94 -3.37 13.98
CA GLY A 94 -10.18 -4.03 14.37
C GLY A 94 -10.12 -4.49 15.83
N ALA A 95 -11.24 -4.29 16.55
CA ALA A 95 -11.27 -4.43 17.99
C ALA A 95 -10.91 -5.83 18.48
N ASP A 96 -11.37 -6.86 17.78
CA ASP A 96 -11.28 -8.26 18.23
C ASP A 96 -10.44 -9.17 17.33
N ASP A 97 -10.02 -8.67 16.16
CA ASP A 97 -9.30 -9.43 15.15
C ASP A 97 -7.89 -8.89 14.87
N GLY A 98 -7.55 -7.71 15.41
CA GLY A 98 -6.26 -7.06 15.19
C GLY A 98 -5.99 -6.70 13.73
N VAL A 99 -7.03 -6.63 12.89
CA VAL A 99 -6.87 -6.31 11.47
C VAL A 99 -6.56 -4.83 11.33
N ILE A 100 -5.37 -4.53 10.82
CA ILE A 100 -4.94 -3.15 10.56
C ILE A 100 -5.50 -2.73 9.21
N THR A 101 -6.29 -1.67 9.16
CA THR A 101 -6.80 -1.08 7.92
C THR A 101 -6.09 0.25 7.68
N ILE A 102 -5.47 0.39 6.52
CA ILE A 102 -4.78 1.63 6.10
C ILE A 102 -5.60 2.25 4.97
N SER A 103 -6.08 3.47 5.17
CA SER A 103 -6.77 4.26 4.15
C SER A 103 -5.82 5.31 3.57
N PHE A 104 -5.54 5.20 2.26
CA PHE A 104 -4.69 6.15 1.56
C PHE A 104 -5.49 7.40 1.19
N THR A 105 -4.94 8.56 1.54
CA THR A 105 -5.58 9.87 1.33
C THR A 105 -4.95 10.66 0.19
N SER A 106 -3.82 10.19 -0.35
CA SER A 106 -3.12 10.83 -1.47
C SER A 106 -2.40 9.82 -2.36
N GLY A 107 -1.88 10.30 -3.50
CA GLY A 107 -1.15 9.46 -4.45
C GLY A 107 -2.05 8.65 -5.38
N ALA A 108 -1.48 7.61 -5.99
CA ALA A 108 -2.13 6.74 -6.97
C ALA A 108 -3.16 5.78 -6.32
N ASN A 109 -3.09 5.60 -5.01
CA ASN A 109 -4.08 4.86 -4.22
C ASN A 109 -5.06 5.78 -3.45
N SER A 110 -5.10 7.08 -3.74
CA SER A 110 -5.98 8.01 -3.01
C SER A 110 -7.44 7.54 -3.00
N GLY A 111 -8.07 7.55 -1.82
CA GLY A 111 -9.43 7.08 -1.62
C GLY A 111 -9.58 5.55 -1.58
N LYS A 112 -8.46 4.81 -1.65
CA LYS A 112 -8.43 3.35 -1.52
C LYS A 112 -7.79 2.91 -0.21
N SER A 113 -8.03 1.67 0.18
CA SER A 113 -7.52 1.09 1.42
C SER A 113 -7.02 -0.34 1.25
N MET A 114 -6.12 -0.72 2.15
CA MET A 114 -5.59 -2.06 2.28
C MET A 114 -5.72 -2.54 3.72
N THR A 115 -5.83 -3.86 3.90
CA THR A 115 -5.90 -4.49 5.21
C THR A 115 -4.69 -5.37 5.43
N LEU A 116 -4.23 -5.47 6.68
CA LEU A 116 -3.24 -6.41 7.15
C LEU A 116 -3.88 -7.23 8.27
N SER A 117 -4.03 -8.53 8.03
CA SER A 117 -4.66 -9.45 8.97
C SER A 117 -3.58 -10.33 9.63
N PRO A 118 -3.57 -10.40 10.98
CA PRO A 118 -2.68 -11.31 11.68
C PRO A 118 -3.23 -12.74 11.63
N ASN A 119 -2.36 -13.72 11.40
CA ASN A 119 -2.70 -15.13 11.54
C ASN A 119 -2.31 -15.66 12.92
N LEU A 120 -3.25 -15.63 13.86
CA LEU A 120 -3.06 -16.12 15.22
C LEU A 120 -3.04 -17.66 15.27
N VAL A 121 -1.96 -18.22 15.80
CA VAL A 121 -1.87 -19.65 16.10
C VAL A 121 -2.45 -19.87 17.50
N ALA A 122 -3.69 -20.35 17.56
CA ALA A 122 -4.44 -20.51 18.81
C ALA A 122 -3.72 -21.37 19.87
N ALA A 123 -2.87 -22.31 19.44
CA ALA A 123 -2.10 -23.17 20.35
C ALA A 123 -0.97 -22.44 21.09
N SER A 124 -0.38 -21.40 20.50
CA SER A 124 0.75 -20.65 21.09
C SER A 124 0.42 -19.20 21.42
N GLY A 125 -0.73 -18.68 21.00
CA GLY A 125 -1.07 -17.26 21.12
C GLY A 125 -0.21 -16.35 20.24
N GLN A 126 0.62 -16.92 19.36
CA GLN A 126 1.56 -16.16 18.54
C GLN A 126 1.01 -15.87 17.15
N ILE A 127 1.44 -14.76 16.55
CA ILE A 127 1.14 -14.42 15.15
C ILE A 127 2.17 -15.11 14.26
N SER A 128 1.72 -16.04 13.42
CA SER A 128 2.59 -16.81 12.51
C SER A 128 2.95 -16.07 11.23
N LYS A 129 2.05 -15.21 10.75
CA LYS A 129 2.23 -14.40 9.55
C LYS A 129 1.26 -13.22 9.55
N TRP A 130 1.63 -12.17 8.85
CA TRP A 130 0.74 -11.09 8.46
C TRP A 130 0.35 -11.26 7.00
N THR A 131 -0.95 -11.28 6.71
CA THR A 131 -1.47 -11.36 5.34
C THR A 131 -2.10 -10.04 4.97
N CYS A 132 -1.68 -9.44 3.87
CA CYS A 132 -2.28 -8.20 3.39
C CYS A 132 -3.21 -8.46 2.22
N ALA A 133 -4.30 -7.72 2.15
CA ALA A 133 -5.32 -7.86 1.13
C ALA A 133 -5.90 -6.49 0.78
N PRO A 134 -6.65 -6.36 -0.34
CA PRO A 134 -7.50 -5.21 -0.55
C PRO A 134 -8.51 -5.12 0.59
N ALA A 135 -8.80 -3.90 1.06
CA ALA A 135 -9.91 -3.73 1.99
C ALA A 135 -11.23 -4.17 1.36
N ALA A 136 -12.15 -4.69 2.18
CA ALA A 136 -13.46 -5.12 1.71
C ALA A 136 -14.27 -3.95 1.11
N GLY A 137 -15.01 -4.23 0.04
CA GLY A 137 -15.88 -3.26 -0.64
C GLY A 137 -15.21 -2.49 -1.78
N ALA A 138 -15.87 -1.43 -2.27
CA ALA A 138 -15.47 -0.69 -3.48
C ALA A 138 -14.16 0.12 -3.33
N ASN A 139 -13.67 0.25 -2.10
CA ASN A 139 -12.50 1.05 -1.77
C ASN A 139 -11.22 0.23 -1.59
N GLY A 140 -11.24 -1.10 -1.78
CA GLY A 140 -10.02 -1.89 -1.78
C GLY A 140 -9.05 -1.45 -2.89
N ILE A 141 -7.75 -1.38 -2.58
CA ILE A 141 -6.72 -1.23 -3.61
C ILE A 141 -6.75 -2.43 -4.57
N GLU A 142 -6.43 -2.21 -5.85
CA GLU A 142 -6.35 -3.32 -6.81
C GLU A 142 -5.27 -4.33 -6.37
N ALA A 143 -5.54 -5.63 -6.49
CA ALA A 143 -4.62 -6.67 -6.00
C ALA A 143 -3.20 -6.56 -6.60
N LYS A 144 -3.08 -6.12 -7.86
CA LYS A 144 -1.78 -5.86 -8.52
C LYS A 144 -0.98 -4.69 -7.91
N ARG A 145 -1.62 -3.83 -7.12
CA ARG A 145 -1.00 -2.68 -6.44
C ARG A 145 -0.62 -3.00 -5.00
N LEU A 146 -0.91 -4.20 -4.51
CA LEU A 146 -0.40 -4.67 -3.21
C LEU A 146 1.12 -4.86 -3.26
N PRO A 147 1.81 -4.69 -2.11
CA PRO A 147 3.21 -5.07 -1.99
C PRO A 147 3.45 -6.51 -2.44
N THR A 148 4.62 -6.80 -2.99
CA THR A 148 4.98 -8.16 -3.45
C THR A 148 4.94 -9.19 -2.33
N SER A 149 5.21 -8.79 -1.09
CA SER A 149 5.10 -9.65 0.09
C SER A 149 3.66 -10.03 0.45
N CYS A 150 2.68 -9.36 -0.14
CA CYS A 150 1.25 -9.57 0.09
C CYS A 150 0.54 -10.22 -1.12
N GLN A 151 1.28 -10.59 -2.17
CA GLN A 151 0.80 -11.31 -3.36
C GLN A 151 1.20 -12.78 -3.25
#